data_AF-A0A961TZH3-F1
#
_entry.id   AF-A0A961TZH3-F1
#
_cell.length_a   1.000
_cell.length_b   1.000
_cell.length_c   1.000
_cell.angle_alpha   90.00
_cell.angle_beta   90.00
_cell.angle_gamma   90.00
#
_symmetry.space_group_name_H-M   'P 1'
#
loop_
_entity.id
_entity.type
_entity.pdbx_description
1 polymer ?
#
loop_
_entity_poly.entity_id
_entity_poly.type
_entity_poly.pdbx_seq_one_letter_code
_entity_poly.pdbx_strand_id
1 'polypeptide(L)'
;LKVWDKLNRDRAHFYDHHEYYFDLPIALRVELLRDVMKTHPARTWDDLEARFRYKAYDWQRQWIDDLEFEDPEWSRLFDDFRILRATVAQTSQAAVQSGRRTNADKQADVLSMLDTHPELSDREISRRVGVSPQTVNTWRKRRRSV
;
A
#
# COMPACT_ATOMS: atom_id res chain seq x y z
N LEU A 1 12.28 -7.07 -38.27
CA LEU A 1 12.72 -8.44 -38.62
C LEU A 1 14.11 -8.42 -39.25
N LYS A 2 14.31 -7.93 -40.48
CA LYS A 2 15.64 -7.91 -41.16
C LYS A 2 16.83 -7.31 -40.38
N VAL A 3 16.60 -6.29 -39.56
CA VAL A 3 17.65 -5.67 -38.71
C VAL A 3 18.07 -6.61 -37.56
N TRP A 4 17.12 -7.32 -36.96
CA TRP A 4 17.39 -8.33 -35.93
C TRP A 4 18.12 -9.54 -36.51
N ASP A 5 17.76 -9.95 -37.73
CA ASP A 5 18.43 -11.05 -38.44
C ASP A 5 19.89 -10.72 -38.76
N LYS A 6 20.16 -9.46 -39.16
CA LYS A 6 21.53 -8.98 -39.38
C LYS A 6 22.32 -8.97 -38.07
N LEU A 7 21.76 -8.38 -37.01
CA LEU A 7 22.40 -8.33 -35.69
C LEU A 7 22.73 -9.72 -35.15
N ASN A 8 21.85 -10.71 -35.37
CA ASN A 8 22.08 -12.09 -34.96
C ASN A 8 23.20 -12.77 -35.76
N ARG A 9 23.28 -12.54 -37.07
CA ARG A 9 24.43 -13.02 -37.88
C ARG A 9 25.73 -12.38 -37.44
N ASP A 10 25.73 -11.07 -37.21
CA ASP A 10 26.90 -10.33 -36.74
C ASP A 10 27.37 -10.88 -35.38
N ARG A 11 26.44 -11.23 -34.48
CA ARG A 11 26.76 -11.87 -33.18
C ARG A 11 27.33 -13.27 -33.32
N ALA A 12 26.82 -14.09 -34.25
CA ALA A 12 27.33 -15.44 -34.48
C ALA A 12 28.80 -15.46 -34.91
N HIS A 13 29.28 -14.40 -35.57
CA HIS A 13 30.70 -14.26 -35.95
C HIS A 13 31.66 -14.05 -34.76
N PHE A 14 31.16 -13.73 -33.56
CA PHE A 14 31.99 -13.59 -32.35
C PHE A 14 32.12 -14.89 -31.54
N TYR A 15 31.46 -15.98 -31.95
CA TYR A 15 31.55 -17.28 -31.29
C TYR A 15 32.31 -18.24 -32.21
N ASP A 16 33.61 -18.40 -31.98
CA ASP A 16 34.53 -19.08 -32.89
C ASP A 16 34.15 -20.57 -33.10
N HIS A 17 33.63 -21.25 -32.06
CA HIS A 17 33.39 -22.71 -32.07
C HIS A 17 32.11 -23.19 -31.36
N HIS A 18 31.18 -22.30 -31.02
CA HIS A 18 29.92 -22.68 -30.34
C HIS A 18 28.72 -22.07 -31.06
N GLU A 19 27.63 -22.84 -31.21
CA GLU A 19 26.36 -22.31 -31.70
C GLU A 19 25.97 -21.09 -30.87
N TYR A 20 25.71 -19.97 -31.54
CA TYR A 20 25.17 -18.80 -30.89
C TYR A 20 23.71 -19.10 -30.47
N TYR A 21 23.56 -19.59 -29.25
CA TYR A 21 22.25 -19.75 -28.61
C TYR A 21 21.71 -18.37 -28.24
N PHE A 22 21.00 -17.73 -29.17
CA PHE A 22 20.33 -16.44 -28.93
C PHE A 22 19.35 -16.51 -27.74
N ASP A 23 18.87 -17.71 -27.43
CA ASP A 23 18.01 -18.01 -26.29
C ASP A 23 18.77 -17.97 -24.96
N LEU A 24 20.09 -18.19 -24.95
CA LEU A 24 20.86 -18.33 -23.71
C LEU A 24 20.83 -17.05 -22.84
N PRO A 25 21.03 -15.84 -23.38
CA PRO A 25 20.83 -14.61 -22.61
C PRO A 25 19.39 -14.43 -22.10
N ILE A 26 18.40 -14.90 -22.87
CA ILE A 26 16.98 -14.82 -22.50
C ILE A 26 16.70 -15.79 -21.34
N ALA A 27 17.15 -17.04 -21.46
CA ALA A 27 17.04 -18.07 -20.44
C ALA A 27 17.74 -17.64 -19.14
N LEU A 28 18.96 -17.09 -19.23
CA LEU A 28 19.68 -16.56 -18.08
C LEU A 28 18.89 -15.44 -17.38
N ARG A 29 18.29 -14.52 -18.15
CA ARG A 29 17.48 -13.43 -17.58
C ARG A 29 16.26 -13.97 -16.86
N VAL A 30 15.60 -14.98 -17.42
CA VAL A 30 14.46 -15.65 -16.78
C VAL A 30 14.91 -16.29 -15.46
N GLU A 31 15.99 -17.08 -15.46
CA GLU A 31 16.49 -17.73 -14.25
C GLU A 31 16.93 -16.75 -13.17
N LEU A 32 17.60 -15.64 -13.54
CA LEU A 32 17.93 -14.57 -12.60
C LEU A 32 16.68 -13.94 -11.98
N LEU A 33 15.63 -13.70 -12.76
CA LEU A 33 14.36 -13.20 -12.21
C LEU A 33 13.70 -14.21 -11.27
N ARG A 34 13.75 -15.50 -11.60
CA ARG A 34 13.24 -16.57 -10.71
C ARG A 34 14.00 -16.60 -9.39
N ASP A 35 15.32 -16.46 -9.43
CA ASP A 35 16.15 -16.41 -8.22
C ASP A 35 15.79 -15.20 -7.36
N VAL A 36 15.71 -14.01 -7.96
CA VAL A 36 15.31 -12.78 -7.25
C VAL A 36 13.94 -12.93 -6.58
N MET A 37 12.96 -13.54 -7.25
CA MET A 37 11.64 -13.80 -6.65
C MET A 37 11.70 -14.75 -5.44
N LYS A 38 12.66 -15.68 -5.41
CA LYS A 38 12.83 -16.67 -4.34
C LYS A 38 13.68 -16.16 -3.17
N THR A 39 14.78 -15.45 -3.45
CA THR A 39 15.85 -15.22 -2.47
C THR A 39 15.92 -13.79 -1.98
N HIS A 40 15.58 -12.81 -2.81
CA HIS A 40 15.74 -11.41 -2.44
C HIS A 40 14.72 -11.04 -1.33
N PRO A 41 15.03 -10.17 -0.37
CA PRO A 41 14.03 -9.65 0.57
C PRO A 41 13.00 -8.76 -0.12
N ALA A 42 11.73 -8.83 0.29
CA ALA A 42 10.70 -7.90 -0.19
C ALA A 42 10.92 -6.51 0.44
N ARG A 43 10.91 -5.46 -0.39
CA ARG A 43 11.05 -4.05 0.02
C ARG A 43 9.74 -3.28 -0.08
N THR A 44 8.84 -3.73 -0.94
CA THR A 44 7.54 -3.11 -1.17
C THR A 44 6.41 -4.13 -1.07
N TRP A 45 5.18 -3.64 -0.91
CA TRP A 45 3.98 -4.47 -1.04
C TRP A 45 3.87 -5.12 -2.42
N ASP A 46 4.33 -4.44 -3.46
CA ASP A 46 4.30 -4.95 -4.82
C ASP A 46 5.30 -6.11 -5.03
N ASP A 47 6.42 -6.13 -4.29
CA ASP A 47 7.37 -7.26 -4.31
C ASP A 47 6.74 -8.54 -3.74
N LEU A 48 5.87 -8.42 -2.73
CA LEU A 48 5.12 -9.55 -2.18
C LEU A 48 4.03 -10.02 -3.14
N GLU A 49 3.27 -9.08 -3.72
CA GLU A 49 2.26 -9.40 -4.73
C GLU A 49 2.88 -10.09 -5.96
N ALA A 50 4.06 -9.64 -6.41
CA ALA A 50 4.82 -10.26 -7.49
C ALA A 50 5.18 -11.72 -7.18
N ARG A 51 5.51 -12.06 -5.93
CA ARG A 51 5.79 -13.46 -5.53
C ARG A 51 4.55 -14.33 -5.54
N PHE A 52 3.41 -13.83 -5.07
CA PHE A 52 2.14 -14.57 -5.14
C PHE A 52 1.78 -14.88 -6.59
N ARG A 53 1.90 -13.89 -7.49
CA ARG A 53 1.67 -14.08 -8.93
C ARG A 53 2.68 -15.05 -9.54
N TYR A 54 3.95 -14.94 -9.16
CA TYR A 54 4.98 -15.86 -9.63
C TYR A 54 4.69 -17.30 -9.16
N LYS A 55 4.23 -17.51 -7.93
CA LYS A 55 3.83 -18.82 -7.41
C LYS A 55 2.67 -19.42 -8.22
N ALA A 56 1.66 -18.61 -8.54
CA ALA A 56 0.55 -19.04 -9.40
C ALA A 56 1.06 -19.44 -10.79
N TYR A 57 1.85 -18.60 -11.43
CA TYR A 57 2.49 -18.89 -12.72
C TYR A 57 3.39 -20.14 -12.67
N ASP A 58 4.16 -20.33 -11.59
CA ASP A 58 5.06 -21.45 -11.39
C ASP A 58 4.31 -22.79 -11.30
N TRP A 59 3.11 -22.76 -10.73
CA TRP A 59 2.18 -23.90 -10.73
C TRP A 59 1.56 -24.11 -12.12
N GLN A 60 1.03 -23.06 -12.74
CA GLN A 60 0.33 -23.16 -14.03
C GLN A 60 1.23 -23.74 -15.12
N ARG A 61 2.50 -23.32 -15.18
CA ARG A 61 3.44 -23.79 -16.21
C ARG A 61 3.83 -25.28 -16.11
N GLN A 62 3.46 -25.96 -15.02
CA GLN A 62 3.71 -27.41 -14.87
C GLN A 62 2.72 -28.24 -15.68
N TRP A 63 1.61 -27.62 -16.09
CA TRP A 63 0.55 -28.24 -16.85
C TRP A 63 0.66 -27.89 -18.34
N ILE A 64 0.30 -28.83 -19.19
CA ILE A 64 0.24 -28.64 -20.65
C ILE A 64 -1.00 -27.81 -21.00
N ASP A 65 -2.10 -28.04 -20.27
CA ASP A 65 -3.34 -27.30 -20.42
C ASP A 65 -3.30 -25.99 -19.62
N ASP A 66 -3.94 -24.95 -20.14
CA ASP A 66 -4.11 -23.66 -19.46
C ASP A 66 -5.10 -23.81 -18.30
N LEU A 67 -4.58 -24.26 -17.15
CA LEU A 67 -5.36 -24.40 -15.92
C LEU A 67 -5.31 -23.12 -15.08
N GLU A 68 -6.45 -22.78 -14.48
CA GLU A 68 -6.47 -21.76 -13.42
C GLU A 68 -5.73 -22.27 -12.19
N PHE A 69 -5.09 -21.35 -11.47
CA PHE A 69 -4.36 -21.68 -10.25
C PHE A 69 -5.33 -22.19 -9.18
N GLU A 70 -5.25 -23.48 -8.85
CA GLU A 70 -6.14 -24.13 -7.89
C GLU A 70 -5.36 -24.59 -6.65
N ASP A 71 -5.13 -23.65 -5.72
CA ASP A 71 -4.57 -23.91 -4.41
C ASP A 71 -5.33 -23.09 -3.36
N PRO A 72 -6.27 -23.70 -2.61
CA PRO A 72 -7.13 -22.97 -1.68
C PRO A 72 -6.37 -22.27 -0.55
N GLU A 73 -5.28 -22.88 -0.06
CA GLU A 73 -4.45 -22.32 1.00
C GLU A 73 -3.73 -21.06 0.51
N TRP A 74 -3.09 -21.15 -0.65
CA TRP A 74 -2.39 -20.01 -1.25
C TRP A 74 -3.33 -18.91 -1.72
N SER A 75 -4.50 -19.27 -2.24
CA SER A 75 -5.53 -18.31 -2.63
C SER A 75 -6.01 -17.53 -1.41
N ARG A 76 -6.27 -18.22 -0.29
CA ARG A 76 -6.64 -17.55 0.96
C ARG A 76 -5.56 -16.62 1.48
N LEU A 77 -4.29 -17.07 1.47
CA LEU A 77 -3.17 -16.22 1.87
C LEU A 77 -3.05 -14.96 1.00
N PHE A 78 -3.34 -15.07 -0.29
CA PHE A 78 -3.30 -13.91 -1.17
C PHE A 78 -4.42 -12.91 -0.86
N ASP A 79 -5.63 -13.40 -0.57
CA ASP A 79 -6.74 -12.56 -0.12
C ASP A 79 -6.43 -11.85 1.21
N ASP A 80 -5.92 -12.60 2.19
CA ASP A 80 -5.51 -12.06 3.49
C ASP A 80 -4.46 -10.96 3.33
N PHE A 81 -3.49 -11.18 2.45
CA PHE A 81 -2.50 -10.17 2.10
C PHE A 81 -3.15 -8.90 1.53
N ARG A 82 -4.11 -9.01 0.60
CA ARG A 82 -4.82 -7.85 0.04
C ARG A 82 -5.60 -7.09 1.10
N ILE A 83 -6.27 -7.80 2.02
CA ILE A 83 -7.02 -7.21 3.14
C ILE A 83 -6.07 -6.44 4.07
N LEU A 84 -4.95 -7.05 4.46
CA LEU A 84 -3.96 -6.43 5.33
C LEU A 84 -3.34 -5.18 4.69
N ARG A 85 -2.98 -5.25 3.41
CA ARG A 85 -2.47 -4.10 2.64
C ARG A 85 -3.48 -2.95 2.64
N ALA A 86 -4.75 -3.23 2.39
CA ALA A 86 -5.82 -2.23 2.39
C ALA A 86 -6.00 -1.60 3.78
N THR A 87 -5.96 -2.42 4.84
CA THR A 87 -6.10 -1.97 6.23
C THR A 87 -4.98 -1.02 6.64
N VAL A 88 -3.74 -1.35 6.28
CA VAL A 88 -2.57 -0.50 6.55
C VAL A 88 -2.68 0.83 5.80
N ALA A 89 -3.11 0.81 4.53
CA ALA A 89 -3.31 2.02 3.74
C ALA A 89 -4.38 2.93 4.36
N GLN A 90 -5.50 2.36 4.81
CA GLN A 90 -6.58 3.10 5.49
C GLN A 90 -6.14 3.65 6.84
N THR A 91 -5.41 2.87 7.64
CA THR A 91 -4.91 3.32 8.95
C THR A 91 -3.89 4.45 8.80
N SER A 92 -3.03 4.36 7.78
CA SER A 92 -2.07 5.42 7.47
C SER A 92 -2.78 6.72 7.05
N GLN A 93 -3.87 6.64 6.28
CA GLN A 93 -4.69 7.79 5.93
C GLN A 93 -5.46 8.36 7.14
N ALA A 94 -6.02 7.50 7.98
CA ALA A 94 -6.75 7.89 9.18
C ALA A 94 -5.84 8.54 10.23
N ALA A 95 -4.60 8.08 10.39
CA ALA A 95 -3.60 8.68 11.29
C ALA A 95 -3.20 10.10 10.86
N VAL A 96 -3.16 10.38 9.55
CA VAL A 96 -2.93 11.73 9.03
C VAL A 96 -4.14 12.64 9.29
N GLN A 97 -5.36 12.09 9.26
CA GLN A 97 -6.58 12.85 9.59
C GLN A 97 -6.79 13.05 11.10
N SER A 98 -6.34 12.14 11.96
CA SER A 98 -6.50 12.24 13.42
C SER A 98 -5.45 13.12 14.10
N GLY A 99 -4.43 13.58 13.38
CA GLY A 99 -3.27 14.29 13.95
C GLY A 99 -3.43 15.80 14.19
N ARG A 100 -4.46 16.47 13.65
CA ARG A 100 -4.63 17.92 13.84
C ARG A 100 -6.10 18.32 13.90
N ARG A 101 -6.68 18.32 15.11
CA ARG A 101 -7.97 18.99 15.37
C ARG A 101 -7.88 20.42 14.89
N THR A 102 -8.70 20.76 13.90
CA THR A 102 -8.74 22.12 13.37
C THR A 102 -9.33 23.06 14.41
N ASN A 103 -9.10 24.36 14.26
CA ASN A 103 -9.73 25.34 15.16
C ASN A 103 -11.27 25.31 15.05
N ALA A 104 -11.80 24.91 13.89
CA ALA A 104 -13.23 24.73 13.68
C ALA A 104 -13.79 23.55 14.49
N ASP A 105 -13.08 22.41 14.53
CA ASP A 105 -13.50 21.24 15.32
C ASP A 105 -13.51 21.57 16.82
N LYS A 106 -12.45 22.24 17.29
CA LYS A 106 -12.38 22.71 18.69
C LYS A 106 -13.51 23.68 19.03
N GLN A 107 -13.87 24.56 18.11
CA GLN A 107 -15.00 25.48 18.29
C GLN A 107 -16.33 24.73 18.36
N ALA A 108 -16.56 23.77 17.46
CA ALA A 108 -17.78 22.96 17.45
C ALA A 108 -17.96 22.20 18.77
N ASP A 109 -16.89 21.59 19.28
CA ASP A 109 -16.91 20.88 20.57
C ASP A 109 -17.21 21.80 21.75
N VAL A 110 -16.65 23.01 21.78
CA VAL A 110 -16.96 24.01 22.82
C VAL A 110 -18.43 24.41 22.75
N LEU A 111 -18.97 24.66 21.56
CA LEU A 111 -20.36 25.07 21.39
C LEU A 111 -21.33 23.94 21.78
N SER A 112 -21.02 22.70 21.42
CA SER A 112 -21.77 21.51 21.82
C SER A 112 -21.78 21.33 23.34
N MET A 113 -20.63 21.46 24.01
CA MET A 113 -20.55 21.38 25.47
C MET A 113 -21.37 22.48 26.16
N LEU A 114 -21.38 23.70 25.61
CA LEU A 114 -22.20 24.79 26.13
C LEU A 114 -23.70 24.58 25.93
N ASP A 115 -24.11 23.81 24.90
CA ASP A 115 -25.52 23.46 24.66
C ASP A 115 -25.98 22.29 25.53
N THR A 116 -25.16 21.23 25.63
CA THR A 116 -25.53 20.01 26.35
C THR A 116 -25.36 20.14 27.86
N HIS A 117 -24.42 20.99 28.31
CA HIS A 117 -24.05 21.13 29.72
C HIS A 117 -23.88 22.60 30.15
N PRO A 118 -24.95 23.42 30.11
CA PRO A 118 -24.87 24.84 30.45
C PRO A 118 -24.42 25.11 31.90
N GLU A 119 -24.62 24.16 32.80
CA GLU A 119 -24.25 24.18 34.23
C GLU A 119 -22.73 24.07 34.46
N LEU A 120 -21.98 23.53 33.51
CA LEU A 120 -20.55 23.31 33.69
C LEU A 120 -19.78 24.63 33.67
N SER A 121 -18.76 24.69 34.53
CA SER A 121 -17.83 25.83 34.56
C SER A 121 -16.94 25.86 33.31
N ASP A 122 -16.49 27.06 32.93
CA ASP A 122 -15.58 27.24 31.78
C ASP A 122 -14.29 26.42 31.89
N ARG A 123 -13.80 26.21 33.12
CA ARG A 123 -12.60 25.38 33.39
C ARG A 123 -12.85 23.91 33.11
N GLU A 124 -14.03 23.39 33.43
CA GLU A 124 -14.36 21.98 33.20
C GLU A 124 -14.59 21.70 31.71
N ILE A 125 -15.28 22.60 31.01
CA ILE A 125 -15.44 22.51 29.55
C ILE A 125 -14.07 22.60 28.86
N SER A 126 -13.22 23.52 29.29
CA SER A 126 -11.83 23.66 28.80
C SER A 126 -11.04 22.37 28.95
N ARG A 127 -11.13 21.71 30.10
CA ARG A 127 -10.44 20.44 30.39
C ARG A 127 -10.92 19.31 29.46
N ARG A 128 -12.22 19.22 29.23
CA ARG A 128 -12.84 18.18 28.38
C ARG A 128 -12.54 18.38 26.90
N VAL A 129 -12.57 19.62 26.43
CA VAL A 129 -12.39 19.94 25.00
C VAL A 129 -10.93 20.16 24.62
N GLY A 130 -10.05 20.48 25.57
CA GLY A 130 -8.62 20.75 25.30
C GLY A 130 -8.36 22.15 24.73
N VAL A 131 -9.08 23.16 25.24
CA VAL A 131 -8.92 24.59 24.87
C VAL A 131 -8.68 25.45 26.12
N SER A 132 -8.28 26.71 25.97
CA SER A 132 -8.16 27.63 27.13
C SER A 132 -9.53 27.97 27.73
N PRO A 133 -9.67 28.10 29.06
CA PRO A 133 -10.91 28.59 29.70
C PRO A 133 -11.36 29.96 29.16
N GLN A 134 -10.41 30.80 28.71
CA GLN A 134 -10.71 32.10 28.12
C GLN A 134 -11.42 31.98 26.77
N THR A 135 -11.10 30.95 25.99
CA THR A 135 -11.78 30.63 24.73
C THR A 135 -13.24 30.26 24.99
N VAL A 136 -13.51 29.43 26.00
CA VAL A 136 -14.88 29.04 26.39
C VAL A 136 -15.69 30.25 26.86
N ASN A 137 -15.11 31.09 27.71
CA ASN A 137 -15.77 32.32 28.21
C ASN A 137 -16.15 33.27 27.06
N THR A 138 -15.26 33.44 26.08
CA THR A 138 -15.51 34.28 24.90
C THR A 138 -16.71 33.78 24.11
N TRP A 139 -16.81 32.47 23.86
CA TRP A 139 -17.96 31.86 23.18
C TRP A 139 -19.24 31.97 24.00
N ARG A 140 -19.16 31.76 25.32
CA ARG A 140 -20.30 31.89 26.24
C ARG A 140 -20.85 33.32 26.24
N LYS A 141 -19.99 34.35 26.25
CA LYS A 141 -20.39 35.76 26.14
C LYS A 141 -21.04 36.06 24.79
N ARG A 142 -20.44 35.58 23.70
CA ARG A 142 -20.95 35.79 22.34
C ARG A 142 -22.35 35.18 22.13
N ARG A 143 -22.66 34.08 22.81
CA ARG A 143 -24.00 33.48 22.81
C ARG A 143 -25.04 34.24 23.63
N ARG A 144 -24.63 34.98 24.66
CA ARG A 144 -25.54 35.77 25.50
C ARG A 144 -25.80 37.17 24.94
N SER A 145 -25.00 37.63 23.98
CA SER A 145 -25.15 38.92 23.32
C SER A 145 -25.95 38.85 22.01
N VAL A 146 -26.49 37.67 21.69
CA VAL A 146 -27.41 37.39 20.58
C VAL A 146 -28.72 36.97 21.21
#